data_AF-A0A2N1V5K8-F1
#
_entry.id   AF-A0A2N1V5K8-F1
#
_cell.length_a   1.000
_cell.length_b   1.000
_cell.length_c   1.000
_cell.angle_alpha   90.00
_cell.angle_beta   90.00
_cell.angle_gamma   90.00
#
_symmetry.space_group_name_H-M   'P 1'
#
loop_
_entity.id
_entity.type
_entity.pdbx_description
1 polymer ?
#
loop_
_entity_poly.entity_id
_entity_poly.type
_entity_poly.pdbx_seq_one_letter_code
_entity_poly.pdbx_strand_id
1 'polypeptide(L)'
;MITDLFTYFDLSILLLIISLDISILSKKRKVKLSNLTIMLFAIFFLFILPYLSTELESHLVHSRNEVVDGFNLLYLWLKWPIYWLVGAIELIFLISFKRRTEIKI
;
A
#
# COMPACT_ATOMS: atom_id res chain seq x y z
N MET A 1 18.25 17.57 0.44
CA MET A 1 17.03 17.60 1.26
C MET A 1 16.00 16.75 0.54
N ILE A 2 15.83 15.50 0.95
CA ILE A 2 14.80 14.61 0.37
C ILE A 2 13.49 14.98 1.07
N THR A 3 12.70 15.84 0.43
CA THR A 3 11.41 16.35 0.92
C THR A 3 10.22 15.55 0.39
N ASP A 4 10.46 14.40 -0.22
CA ASP A 4 9.40 13.67 -0.88
C ASP A 4 8.79 12.69 0.10
N LEU A 5 7.67 13.10 0.72
CA LEU A 5 6.84 12.28 1.60
C LEU A 5 6.43 10.94 0.94
N PHE A 6 6.53 10.88 -0.40
CA PHE A 6 6.37 9.69 -1.23
C PHE A 6 7.59 9.46 -2.12
N THR A 7 8.19 8.28 -1.98
CA THR A 7 9.28 7.80 -2.85
C THR A 7 8.72 7.22 -4.16
N TYR A 8 9.60 7.03 -5.15
CA TYR A 8 9.26 6.33 -6.39
C TYR A 8 8.67 4.94 -6.15
N PHE A 9 9.09 4.25 -5.09
CA PHE A 9 8.52 2.97 -4.68
C PHE A 9 7.06 3.10 -4.26
N ASP A 10 6.74 4.11 -3.44
CA ASP A 10 5.39 4.36 -2.96
C ASP A 10 4.44 4.71 -4.11
N LEU A 11 4.89 5.54 -5.04
CA LEU A 11 4.15 5.89 -6.26
C LEU A 11 3.91 4.68 -7.16
N SER A 12 4.92 3.80 -7.28
CA SER A 12 4.81 2.56 -8.07
C SER A 12 3.77 1.60 -7.46
N ILE A 13 3.72 1.50 -6.13
CA ILE A 13 2.69 0.73 -5.43
C ILE A 13 1.31 1.33 -5.67
N LEU A 14 1.16 2.65 -5.56
CA LEU A 14 -0.11 3.32 -5.80
C LEU A 14 -0.64 3.05 -7.21
N LEU A 15 0.21 3.14 -8.22
CA LEU A 15 -0.13 2.80 -9.61
C LEU A 15 -0.53 1.33 -9.77
N LEU A 16 0.16 0.42 -9.07
CA LEU A 16 -0.17 -1.01 -9.07
C LEU A 16 -1.58 -1.25 -8.48
N ILE A 17 -1.92 -0.59 -7.36
CA ILE A 17 -3.25 -0.70 -6.74
C ILE A 17 -4.33 -0.20 -7.69
N ILE A 18 -4.16 1.02 -8.23
CA ILE A 18 -5.13 1.61 -9.15
C ILE A 18 -5.35 0.73 -10.39
N SER A 19 -4.27 0.17 -10.95
CA SER A 19 -4.38 -0.71 -12.12
C SER A 19 -5.08 -2.04 -11.79
N LEU A 20 -4.86 -2.60 -10.60
CA LEU A 20 -5.61 -3.77 -10.10
C LEU A 20 -7.10 -3.45 -9.96
N ASP A 21 -7.45 -2.32 -9.35
CA ASP A 21 -8.84 -1.88 -9.20
C ASP A 21 -9.53 -1.74 -10.56
N ILE A 22 -8.91 -1.03 -11.50
CA ILE A 22 -9.45 -0.86 -12.85
C ILE A 22 -9.67 -2.23 -13.52
N SER A 23 -8.74 -3.16 -13.36
CA SER A 23 -8.86 -4.52 -13.90
C SER A 23 -10.04 -5.28 -13.27
N ILE A 24 -10.23 -5.17 -11.96
CA ILE A 24 -11.34 -5.78 -11.22
C ILE A 24 -12.69 -5.18 -11.68
N LEU A 25 -12.79 -3.86 -11.81
CA LEU A 25 -13.99 -3.19 -12.31
C LEU A 25 -14.31 -3.58 -13.76
N SER A 26 -13.29 -3.60 -14.62
CA SER A 26 -13.43 -3.86 -16.06
C SER A 26 -13.93 -5.28 -16.36
N LYS A 27 -13.59 -6.26 -15.51
CA LYS A 27 -14.03 -7.66 -15.66
C LYS A 27 -15.50 -7.90 -15.28
N LYS A 28 -16.31 -6.85 -15.17
CA LYS A 28 -17.78 -6.87 -14.96
C LYS A 28 -18.24 -7.94 -13.97
N ARG A 29 -17.54 -8.08 -12.81
CA ARG A 29 -17.91 -8.94 -11.66
C ARG A 29 -17.70 -10.45 -11.80
N LYS A 30 -16.94 -10.93 -12.79
CA LYS A 30 -16.57 -12.37 -12.86
C LYS A 30 -15.48 -12.79 -11.87
N VAL A 31 -14.84 -11.83 -11.19
CA VAL A 31 -13.75 -12.09 -10.25
C VAL A 31 -14.35 -12.50 -8.90
N LYS A 32 -14.15 -13.77 -8.52
CA LYS A 32 -14.47 -14.25 -7.17
C LYS A 32 -13.33 -13.88 -6.22
N LEU A 33 -13.58 -12.92 -5.33
CA LEU A 33 -12.66 -12.57 -4.25
C LEU A 33 -12.84 -13.52 -3.07
N SER A 34 -11.79 -14.29 -2.76
CA SER A 34 -11.78 -15.18 -1.60
C SER A 34 -11.45 -14.40 -0.32
N ASN A 35 -11.92 -14.90 0.84
CA ASN A 35 -11.53 -14.32 2.14
C ASN A 35 -10.02 -14.39 2.37
N LEU A 36 -9.37 -15.44 1.85
CA LEU A 36 -7.92 -15.59 1.90
C LEU A 36 -7.23 -14.44 1.15
N THR A 37 -7.72 -14.08 -0.04
CA THR A 37 -7.17 -12.94 -0.81
C THR A 37 -7.28 -11.64 -0.04
N ILE A 38 -8.44 -11.36 0.56
CA ILE A 38 -8.65 -10.14 1.37
C ILE A 38 -7.70 -10.12 2.58
N MET A 39 -7.53 -11.26 3.27
CA MET A 39 -6.62 -11.38 4.40
C MET A 39 -5.15 -11.16 3.99
N LEU A 40 -4.72 -11.73 2.85
CA LEU A 40 -3.37 -11.51 2.32
C LEU A 40 -3.13 -10.03 1.99
N PHE A 41 -4.10 -9.37 1.36
CA PHE A 41 -4.04 -7.92 1.12
C PHE A 41 -3.90 -7.14 2.44
N ALA A 42 -4.70 -7.47 3.46
CA ALA A 42 -4.61 -6.80 4.76
C ALA A 42 -3.20 -6.91 5.37
N ILE A 43 -2.62 -8.11 5.41
CA ILE A 43 -1.26 -8.34 5.92
C ILE A 43 -0.22 -7.55 5.11
N PHE A 44 -0.41 -7.51 3.78
CA PHE A 44 0.50 -6.81 2.87
C PHE A 44 0.56 -5.31 3.17
N PHE A 45 -0.58 -4.66 3.40
CA PHE A 45 -0.64 -3.24 3.74
C PHE A 45 -0.31 -2.91 5.20
N LEU A 46 -0.59 -3.83 6.14
CA LEU A 46 -0.31 -3.60 7.56
C LEU A 46 1.18 -3.69 7.88
N PHE A 47 1.89 -4.64 7.26
CA PHE A 47 3.26 -4.98 7.64
C PHE A 47 4.24 -4.88 6.49
N ILE A 48 3.96 -5.55 5.36
CA ILE A 48 4.98 -5.79 4.33
C ILE A 48 5.33 -4.50 3.58
N LEU A 49 4.33 -3.77 3.08
CA LEU A 49 4.54 -2.53 2.35
C LEU A 49 5.19 -1.41 3.17
N PRO A 50 4.70 -1.07 4.38
CA PRO A 50 5.34 -0.03 5.18
C PRO A 50 6.77 -0.42 5.58
N TYR A 51 7.02 -1.71 5.89
CA TYR A 51 8.38 -2.19 6.16
C TYR A 51 9.29 -2.01 4.94
N LEU A 52 8.89 -2.49 3.76
CA LEU A 52 9.71 -2.37 2.54
C LEU A 52 9.96 -0.91 2.16
N SER A 53 8.95 -0.04 2.27
CA SER A 53 9.10 1.38 1.95
C SER A 53 10.07 2.07 2.91
N THR A 54 9.95 1.81 4.21
CA THR A 54 10.84 2.41 5.22
C THR A 54 12.26 1.86 5.15
N GLU A 55 12.44 0.57 4.84
CA GLU A 55 13.75 -0.04 4.65
C GLU A 55 14.44 0.52 3.40
N LEU A 56 13.78 0.55 2.25
CA LEU A 56 14.37 1.09 1.03
C LEU A 56 14.80 2.54 1.20
N GLU A 57 13.97 3.34 1.87
CA GLU A 57 14.30 4.74 2.09
C GLU A 57 15.35 4.94 3.15
N SER A 58 15.39 4.13 4.22
CA SER A 58 16.47 4.17 5.20
C SER A 58 17.83 3.90 4.52
N HIS A 59 17.92 2.90 3.63
CA HIS A 59 19.13 2.63 2.84
C HIS A 59 19.51 3.80 1.92
N LEU A 60 18.53 4.45 1.29
CA LEU A 60 18.76 5.63 0.46
C LEU A 60 19.27 6.84 1.25
N VAL A 61 18.75 7.04 2.47
CA VAL A 61 19.18 8.14 3.34
C VAL A 61 20.60 7.90 3.86
N HIS A 62 20.92 6.68 4.29
CA HIS A 62 22.26 6.33 4.77
C HIS A 62 23.32 6.32 3.65
N SER A 63 22.94 5.99 2.42
CA SER A 63 23.88 6.03 1.29
C SER A 63 24.17 7.45 0.77
N ARG A 64 23.27 8.41 1.03
CA ARG A 64 23.38 9.80 0.51
C ARG A 64 23.91 10.81 1.53
N ASN A 65 23.81 10.53 2.82
CA ASN A 65 24.20 11.46 3.88
C ASN A 65 25.28 10.84 4.78
N GLU A 66 26.38 11.54 4.99
CA GLU A 66 27.48 11.10 5.86
C GLU A 66 27.09 11.09 7.35
N VAL A 67 26.11 11.92 7.74
CA VAL A 67 25.56 11.98 9.10
C VAL A 67 24.05 11.90 9.02
N VAL A 68 23.47 10.82 9.56
CA VAL A 68 22.03 10.61 9.65
C VAL A 68 21.59 10.85 11.09
N ASP A 69 20.87 11.94 11.33
CA ASP A 69 20.21 12.19 12.62
C ASP A 69 18.93 11.36 12.75
N GLY A 70 18.68 10.78 13.93
CA GLY A 70 17.45 10.05 14.22
C GLY A 70 16.19 10.90 14.07
N PHE A 71 16.28 12.22 14.31
CA PHE A 71 15.16 13.14 14.04
C PHE A 71 14.83 13.24 12.56
N ASN A 72 15.84 13.14 11.68
CA ASN A 72 15.63 13.10 10.24
C ASN A 72 14.97 11.80 9.76
N LEU A 73 14.89 10.74 10.59
CA LEU A 73 14.25 9.47 10.23
C LEU A 73 12.80 9.38 10.75
N LEU A 74 12.31 10.35 11.52
CA LEU A 74 10.95 10.33 12.07
C LEU A 74 9.87 10.30 10.99
N TYR A 75 10.12 10.87 9.82
CA TYR A 75 9.16 10.83 8.72
C TYR A 75 8.96 9.41 8.16
N LEU A 76 9.93 8.50 8.31
CA LEU A 76 9.78 7.09 7.94
C LEU A 76 8.69 6.42 8.78
N TRP A 77 8.57 6.80 10.06
CA TRP A 77 7.50 6.30 10.92
C TRP A 77 6.12 6.74 10.45
N LEU A 78 5.99 7.95 9.88
CA LEU A 78 4.71 8.43 9.34
C LEU A 78 4.24 7.65 8.11
N LYS A 79 5.14 6.95 7.42
CA LYS A 79 4.75 6.09 6.29
C LYS A 79 3.86 4.93 6.72
N TRP A 80 4.05 4.40 7.94
CA TRP A 80 3.26 3.28 8.44
C TRP A 80 1.76 3.63 8.51
N PRO A 81 1.35 4.71 9.22
CA PRO A 81 -0.03 5.19 9.18
C PRO A 81 -0.56 5.47 7.77
N ILE A 82 0.26 5.99 6.86
CA ILE A 82 -0.16 6.27 5.48
C ILE A 82 -0.53 4.97 4.76
N TYR A 83 0.32 3.94 4.84
CA TYR A 83 0.02 2.63 4.25
C TYR A 83 -1.19 1.95 4.89
N TRP A 84 -1.40 2.13 6.19
CA TRP A 84 -2.59 1.62 6.86
C TRP A 84 -3.87 2.30 6.36
N LEU A 85 -3.85 3.62 6.15
CA LEU A 85 -4.98 4.34 5.57
C LEU A 85 -5.28 3.87 4.15
N VAL A 86 -4.26 3.75 3.30
CA VAL A 86 -4.41 3.23 1.93
C VAL A 86 -4.95 1.81 1.95
N GLY A 87 -4.38 0.94 2.79
CA GLY A 87 -4.83 -0.44 2.96
C GLY A 87 -6.27 -0.54 3.47
N ALA A 88 -6.69 0.33 4.38
CA ALA A 88 -8.06 0.37 4.87
C ALA A 88 -9.05 0.75 3.76
N ILE A 89 -8.73 1.76 2.95
CA ILE A 89 -9.53 2.16 1.79
C ILE A 89 -9.66 0.98 0.81
N GLU A 90 -8.52 0.33 0.51
CA GLU A 90 -8.47 -0.82 -0.41
C GLU A 90 -9.30 -2.01 0.10
N LEU A 91 -9.18 -2.34 1.38
CA LEU A 91 -9.98 -3.42 2.00
C LEU A 91 -11.47 -3.11 1.95
N ILE A 92 -11.87 -1.88 2.26
CA ILE A 92 -13.28 -1.45 2.16
C ILE A 92 -13.78 -1.59 0.73
N PHE A 93 -12.96 -1.20 -0.26
CA PHE A 93 -13.28 -1.34 -1.67
C PHE A 93 -13.48 -2.81 -2.07
N LEU A 94 -12.52 -3.70 -1.75
CA LEU A 94 -12.58 -5.13 -2.06
C LEU A 94 -13.76 -5.84 -1.39
N ILE A 95 -14.02 -5.56 -0.10
CA ILE A 95 -15.17 -6.12 0.63
C ILE A 95 -16.49 -5.64 0.03
N SER A 96 -16.59 -4.34 -0.29
CA SER A 96 -17.78 -3.76 -0.91
C SER A 96 -18.03 -4.35 -2.30
N PHE A 97 -16.96 -4.56 -3.08
CA PHE A 97 -17.03 -5.20 -4.38
C PHE A 97 -17.50 -6.65 -4.26
N LYS A 98 -16.88 -7.44 -3.38
CA LYS A 98 -17.24 -8.83 -3.11
C LYS A 98 -18.74 -8.96 -2.77
N ARG A 99 -19.23 -8.16 -1.82
CA ARG A 99 -20.65 -8.16 -1.43
C ARG A 99 -21.59 -7.88 -2.62
N ARG A 100 -21.23 -6.97 -3.53
CA ARG A 100 -22.01 -6.69 -4.76
C ARG A 100 -21.99 -7.82 -5.78
N THR A 101 -20.98 -8.69 -5.75
CA THR A 101 -20.92 -9.88 -6.62
C THR A 101 -21.72 -11.05 -6.06
N GLU A 102 -21.80 -11.20 -4.73
CA GLU A 102 -22.54 -12.28 -4.06
C GLU A 102 -24.07 -12.04 -4.07
N ILE A 103 -24.54 -10.80 -3.94
CA ILE A 103 -26.00 -10.48 -3.92
C ILE A 103 -26.69 -10.67 -5.29
N LYS A 104 -25.93 -10.71 -6.38
CA LYS A 104 -26.49 -10.81 -7.75
C LYS A 104 -26.50 -12.24 -8.33
N ILE A 105 -26.31 -13.25 -7.49
CA ILE A 105 -26.41 -14.67 -7.86
C ILE A 105 -27.77 -15.20 -7.43
#